data_AF-A0A383F684-F1
#
_entry.id   AF-A0A383F684-F1
#
_cell.length_a   1.000
_cell.length_b   1.000
_cell.length_c   1.000
_cell.angle_alpha   90.00
_cell.angle_beta   90.00
_cell.angle_gamma   90.00
#
_symmetry.space_group_name_H-M   'P 1'
#
loop_
_entity.id
_entity.type
_entity.pdbx_description
1 polymer ?
#
loop_
_entity_poly.entity_id
_entity_poly.type
_entity_poly.pdbx_seq_one_letter_code
_entity_poly.pdbx_strand_id
1 'polypeptide(L)'
;MFDSSSTPSPPSKRRRLPKPVWAGWNDDKLLDVRICDLAVSIKGTPLERRIVEVNQELAERGINFRAHFWLADDWFTPDGV
;
A
#
# COMPACT_ATOMS: atom_id res chain seq x y z
N MET A 1 -18.43 25.99 14.15
CA MET A 1 -17.17 26.12 13.39
C MET A 1 -16.53 24.73 13.37
N PHE A 2 -17.03 23.85 12.48
CA PHE A 2 -16.53 22.49 12.30
C PHE A 2 -16.11 22.37 10.84
N ASP A 3 -14.84 22.00 10.63
CA ASP A 3 -14.21 21.99 9.32
C ASP A 3 -14.78 20.89 8.43
N SER A 4 -14.70 21.18 7.15
CA SER A 4 -15.36 20.56 6.01
C SER A 4 -14.89 19.13 5.77
N SER A 5 -15.87 18.24 5.60
CA SER A 5 -15.90 17.12 4.66
C SER A 5 -14.54 16.67 4.07
N SER A 6 -13.96 15.62 4.63
CA SER A 6 -13.04 14.75 3.88
C SER A 6 -13.87 13.97 2.85
N THR A 7 -13.90 14.47 1.61
CA THR A 7 -14.50 13.74 0.49
C THR A 7 -13.65 12.49 0.20
N PRO A 8 -14.25 11.28 0.13
CA PRO A 8 -13.52 10.12 -0.34
C PRO A 8 -13.13 10.38 -1.80
N SER A 9 -11.83 10.35 -2.07
CA SER A 9 -11.30 10.51 -3.42
C SER A 9 -11.97 9.50 -4.36
N PRO A 10 -12.40 9.92 -5.56
CA PRO A 10 -13.07 9.04 -6.51
C PRO A 10 -12.18 7.83 -6.82
N PRO A 11 -12.77 6.63 -7.08
CA PRO A 11 -11.99 5.45 -7.42
C PRO A 11 -11.14 5.78 -8.64
N SER A 12 -9.83 5.86 -8.42
CA SER A 12 -8.86 6.14 -9.48
C SER A 12 -9.11 5.11 -10.57
N LYS A 13 -9.54 5.55 -11.77
CA LYS A 13 -9.73 4.67 -12.92
C LYS A 13 -8.49 3.80 -13.03
N ARG A 14 -8.63 2.49 -12.80
CA ARG A 14 -7.52 1.54 -12.90
C ARG A 14 -6.93 1.69 -14.29
N ARG A 15 -5.81 2.44 -14.38
CA ARG A 15 -5.07 2.58 -15.62
C ARG A 15 -4.66 1.16 -15.97
N ARG A 16 -5.19 0.61 -17.07
CA ARG A 16 -4.79 -0.70 -17.55
C ARG A 16 -3.32 -0.60 -17.93
N LEU A 17 -2.45 -0.96 -17.00
CA LEU A 17 -1.03 -1.06 -17.28
C LEU A 17 -0.86 -2.17 -18.33
N PRO A 18 0.05 -1.98 -19.30
CA PRO A 18 0.46 -3.06 -20.19
C PRO A 18 0.79 -4.30 -19.35
N LYS A 19 0.43 -5.49 -19.83
CA LYS A 19 0.83 -6.72 -19.14
C LYS A 19 2.35 -6.70 -18.98
N PRO A 20 2.88 -6.80 -17.76
CA PRO A 20 4.30 -6.79 -17.55
C PRO A 20 4.93 -8.02 -18.20
N VAL A 21 6.19 -7.89 -18.63
CA VAL A 21 6.91 -8.94 -19.37
C VAL A 21 6.97 -10.26 -18.57
N TRP A 22 6.99 -10.17 -17.24
CA TRP A 22 7.01 -11.31 -16.32
C TRP A 22 5.67 -12.05 -16.21
N ALA A 23 4.55 -11.49 -16.71
CA ALA A 23 3.23 -12.11 -16.61
C ALA A 23 3.08 -13.42 -17.43
N GLY A 24 4.03 -13.71 -18.31
CA GLY A 24 4.11 -14.97 -19.07
C GLY A 24 5.29 -15.85 -18.70
N TRP A 25 6.01 -15.54 -17.62
CA TRP A 25 7.14 -16.35 -17.16
C TRP A 25 6.66 -17.57 -16.37
N ASN A 26 7.50 -18.60 -16.30
CA ASN A 26 7.31 -19.71 -15.36
C ASN A 26 7.66 -19.26 -13.94
N ASP A 27 7.24 -20.05 -12.95
CA ASP A 27 7.39 -19.72 -11.54
C ASP A 27 8.86 -19.52 -11.15
N ASP A 28 9.77 -20.40 -11.58
CA ASP A 28 11.21 -20.30 -11.26
C ASP A 28 11.79 -18.93 -11.65
N LYS A 29 11.50 -18.49 -12.89
CA LYS A 29 11.99 -17.21 -13.39
C LYS A 29 11.27 -16.02 -12.77
N LEU A 30 10.01 -16.20 -12.36
CA LEU A 30 9.26 -15.16 -11.66
C LEU A 30 9.81 -14.93 -10.24
N LEU A 31 10.22 -16.00 -9.56
CA LEU A 31 10.81 -15.93 -8.22
C LEU A 31 12.19 -15.23 -8.22
N ASP A 32 12.88 -15.21 -9.36
CA ASP A 32 14.12 -14.43 -9.54
C ASP A 32 13.87 -12.92 -9.72
N VAL A 33 12.62 -12.47 -9.84
CA VAL A 33 12.29 -11.04 -10.00
C VAL A 33 12.31 -10.33 -8.65
N ARG A 34 13.07 -9.24 -8.55
CA ARG A 34 13.03 -8.37 -7.36
C ARG A 34 11.63 -7.79 -7.19
N ILE A 35 11.10 -7.81 -5.97
CA ILE A 35 9.76 -7.30 -5.65
C ILE A 35 9.54 -5.85 -6.14
N CYS A 36 10.58 -4.98 -6.11
CA CYS A 36 10.50 -3.61 -6.61
C CYS A 36 10.25 -3.52 -8.13
N ASP A 37 10.69 -4.52 -8.90
CA ASP A 37 10.57 -4.58 -10.36
C ASP A 37 9.19 -5.14 -10.80
N LEU A 38 8.37 -5.63 -9.84
CA LEU A 38 6.98 -6.04 -10.10
C LEU A 38 6.04 -4.84 -10.32
N ALA A 39 6.51 -3.61 -10.07
CA ALA A 39 5.71 -2.38 -10.21
C ALA A 39 4.37 -2.42 -9.44
N VAL A 40 4.37 -3.06 -8.26
CA VAL A 40 3.22 -3.14 -7.36
C VAL A 40 2.92 -1.78 -6.73
N SER A 41 1.63 -1.47 -6.56
CA SER A 41 1.17 -0.23 -5.92
C SER A 41 0.12 -0.54 -4.87
N ILE A 42 0.21 0.14 -3.73
CA ILE A 42 -0.77 0.06 -2.65
C ILE A 42 -2.03 0.87 -3.01
N LYS A 43 -1.92 1.89 -3.86
CA LYS A 43 -3.03 2.78 -4.22
C LYS A 43 -4.16 2.02 -4.91
N GLY A 44 -5.39 2.23 -4.44
CA GLY A 44 -6.59 1.56 -4.94
C GLY A 44 -6.72 0.10 -4.53
N THR A 45 -5.86 -0.37 -3.62
CA THR A 45 -5.98 -1.70 -3.01
C THR A 45 -6.75 -1.62 -1.68
N PRO A 46 -7.32 -2.73 -1.19
CA PRO A 46 -7.89 -2.78 0.15
C PRO A 46 -6.90 -2.41 1.26
N LEU A 47 -5.58 -2.56 1.03
CA LEU A 47 -4.55 -2.21 1.99
C LEU A 47 -4.46 -0.70 2.21
N GLU A 48 -4.60 0.12 1.16
CA GLU A 48 -4.64 1.59 1.29
C GLU A 48 -5.75 2.03 2.25
N ARG A 49 -6.93 1.43 2.10
CA ARG A 49 -8.08 1.72 2.96
C ARG A 49 -7.79 1.41 4.42
N ARG A 50 -7.21 0.24 4.70
CA ARG A 50 -6.87 -0.16 6.08
C ARG A 50 -5.82 0.76 6.71
N ILE A 51 -4.82 1.18 5.93
CA ILE A 51 -3.82 2.15 6.38
C ILE A 51 -4.51 3.48 6.77
N VAL A 52 -5.46 3.95 5.96
CA VAL A 52 -6.23 5.17 6.28
C VAL A 52 -7.06 5.00 7.55
N GLU A 53 -7.77 3.89 7.69
CA GLU A 53 -8.59 3.58 8.88
C GLU A 53 -7.73 3.60 10.16
N VAL A 54 -6.58 2.92 10.17
CA VAL A 54 -5.67 2.92 11.33
C VAL A 54 -5.18 4.33 11.67
N ASN A 55 -4.77 5.12 10.68
CA ASN A 55 -4.32 6.49 10.92
C ASN A 55 -5.45 7.38 11.47
N GLN A 56 -6.69 7.18 11.02
CA GLN A 56 -7.86 7.88 11.55
C GLN A 56 -8.11 7.50 13.02
N GLU A 57 -8.09 6.22 13.34
CA GLU A 57 -8.29 5.75 14.72
C GLU A 57 -7.21 6.28 15.68
N LEU A 58 -5.95 6.36 15.24
CA LEU A 58 -4.86 6.96 16.01
C LEU A 58 -5.12 8.45 16.26
N ALA A 59 -5.52 9.19 15.22
CA ALA A 59 -5.82 10.61 15.31
C ALA A 59 -7.02 10.89 16.24
N GLU A 60 -8.09 10.09 16.14
CA GLU A 60 -9.28 10.19 17.00
C GLU A 60 -8.97 9.99 18.48
N ARG A 61 -7.97 9.15 18.78
CA ARG A 61 -7.49 8.91 20.15
C ARG A 61 -6.48 9.95 20.63
N GLY A 62 -6.17 10.96 19.82
CA GLY A 62 -5.17 11.99 20.13
C GLY A 62 -3.73 11.45 20.11
N ILE A 63 -3.49 10.31 19.48
CA ILE A 63 -2.16 9.72 19.36
C ILE A 63 -1.47 10.34 18.15
N ASN A 64 -0.62 11.34 18.38
CA ASN A 64 0.17 11.98 17.34
C ASN A 64 1.38 11.11 16.97
N PHE A 65 1.11 9.96 16.36
CA PHE A 65 2.10 8.99 15.90
C PHE A 65 1.88 8.69 14.43
N ARG A 66 2.96 8.80 13.65
CA ARG A 66 2.93 8.40 12.24
C ARG A 66 3.34 6.95 12.13
N ALA A 67 2.35 6.07 12.00
CA ALA A 67 2.62 4.65 11.82
C ALA A 67 3.39 4.39 10.52
N HIS A 68 4.43 3.56 10.64
CA HIS A 68 5.16 3.02 9.51
C HIS A 68 4.57 1.66 9.14
N PHE A 69 4.46 1.40 7.84
CA PHE A 69 3.87 0.17 7.31
C PHE A 69 4.89 -0.50 6.40
N TRP A 70 5.06 -1.81 6.58
CA TRP A 70 5.98 -2.62 5.80
C TRP A 70 5.26 -3.78 5.13
N LEU A 71 5.74 -4.16 3.94
CA LEU A 71 5.35 -5.39 3.26
C LEU A 71 6.50 -6.36 3.40
N ALA A 72 6.20 -7.55 3.91
CA ALA A 72 7.17 -8.58 4.23
C ALA A 72 6.70 -9.93 3.71
N ASP A 73 7.62 -10.74 3.20
CA ASP A 73 7.42 -12.16 2.93
C ASP A 73 7.81 -13.04 4.13
N ASP A 74 8.68 -12.54 5.01
CA ASP A 74 9.09 -13.20 6.26
C ASP A 74 9.12 -12.22 7.45
N TRP A 75 9.32 -12.76 8.65
CA TRP A 75 9.41 -11.99 9.88
C TRP A 75 10.68 -11.13 9.90
N PHE A 76 10.51 -9.81 10.01
CA PHE A 76 11.63 -8.90 10.22
C PHE A 76 11.28 -7.78 11.20
N THR A 77 12.32 -7.20 11.80
CA THR A 77 12.22 -5.99 12.62
C THR A 77 12.91 -4.85 11.89
N PRO A 78 12.18 -3.80 11.47
CA PRO A 78 12.79 -2.66 10.80
C PRO A 78 13.69 -1.92 11.81
N ASP A 79 14.98 -1.83 11.51
CA ASP A 79 15.93 -1.05 12.31
C ASP A 79 15.85 0.44 11.95
N GLY A 80 15.97 1.32 12.95
CA GLY A 80 16.09 2.77 12.75
C GLY A 80 14.82 3.52 12.34
N VAL A 81 13.62 3.01 12.69
CA VAL A 81 12.33 3.69 12.46
C VAL A 81 11.65 4.04 13.77
#